data_AF-A0A6L4ATX5-F1
#
_entry.id   AF-A0A6L4ATX5-F1
#
_cell.length_a   1.000
_cell.length_b   1.000
_cell.length_c   1.000
_cell.angle_alpha   90.00
_cell.angle_beta   90.00
_cell.angle_gamma   90.00
#
_symmetry.space_group_name_H-M   'P 1'
#
loop_
_entity.id
_entity.type
_entity.pdbx_description
1 polymer ?
#
loop_
_entity_poly.entity_id
_entity_poly.type
_entity_poly.pdbx_seq_one_letter_code
_entity_poly.pdbx_strand_id
1 'polypeptide(L)'
;MGRQVEPRIAGWGGISVPGRELRSENLASVARGATLTRGLGRSYGDSALPPPGVATIAGSARADRILGFDEASGRLRAEAGLMLGTLARAMLPRRFFPPVVPGTQFVTLGGMVAADVHGKNHHVEGTIGRHVTALRLLTAAGEIVDCSRERHPELFRATLGGMGLTGHLLEVELAMARLPSPWILQETERARDLDHFLALLAGAARDWPFTVGWLDALAAGGRLGRGILLRGRWAT
;
A
#
# COMPACT_ATOMS: atom_id res chain seq x y z
N MET A 1 3.81 43.54 -6.85
CA MET A 1 2.73 42.61 -6.43
C MET A 1 3.18 41.19 -6.76
N GLY A 2 3.68 40.43 -5.79
CA GLY A 2 4.13 39.06 -6.05
C GLY A 2 2.92 38.16 -6.34
N ARG A 3 2.95 37.40 -7.45
CA ARG A 3 1.93 36.37 -7.72
C ARG A 3 1.96 35.36 -6.57
N GLN A 4 0.91 35.34 -5.73
CA GLN A 4 0.69 34.21 -4.83
C GLN A 4 0.45 32.98 -5.70
N VAL A 5 1.41 32.06 -5.71
CA VAL A 5 1.25 30.76 -6.36
C VAL A 5 0.27 29.97 -5.51
N GLU A 6 -0.88 29.65 -6.08
CA GLU A 6 -1.88 28.82 -5.42
C GLU A 6 -1.27 27.43 -5.12
N PRO A 7 -1.39 26.92 -3.87
CA PRO A 7 -0.84 25.62 -3.53
C PRO A 7 -1.49 24.53 -4.39
N ARG A 8 -0.67 23.56 -4.82
CA ARG A 8 -1.11 22.46 -5.68
C ARG A 8 -0.78 21.13 -5.05
N ILE A 9 -1.67 20.17 -5.27
CA ILE A 9 -1.45 18.76 -4.93
C ILE A 9 -1.33 17.99 -6.24
N ALA A 10 -0.37 17.07 -6.32
CA ALA A 10 -0.14 16.24 -7.50
C ALA A 10 -0.16 14.75 -7.18
N GLY A 11 -0.64 13.95 -8.13
CA GLY A 11 -0.36 12.52 -8.16
C GLY A 11 1.10 12.28 -8.51
N TRP A 12 1.58 11.05 -8.35
CA TRP A 12 2.96 10.70 -8.68
C TRP A 12 3.27 10.86 -10.18
N GLY A 13 2.24 10.79 -11.04
CA GLY A 13 2.37 11.01 -12.49
C GLY A 13 2.42 12.47 -12.93
N GLY A 14 2.39 13.44 -12.01
CA GLY A 14 2.53 14.86 -12.33
C GLY A 14 1.22 15.60 -12.64
N ILE A 15 0.08 14.91 -12.69
CA ILE A 15 -1.24 15.55 -12.75
C ILE A 15 -1.45 16.31 -11.43
N SER A 16 -1.70 17.62 -11.51
CA SER A 16 -1.86 18.47 -10.34
C SER A 16 -3.14 19.30 -10.40
N VAL A 17 -3.74 19.54 -9.23
CA VAL A 17 -4.91 20.40 -9.04
C VAL A 17 -4.65 21.41 -7.91
N PRO A 18 -5.33 22.57 -7.90
CA PRO A 18 -5.32 23.46 -6.74
C PRO A 18 -5.77 22.74 -5.48
N GLY A 19 -5.10 23.00 -4.36
CA GLY A 19 -5.50 22.47 -3.07
C GLY A 19 -4.35 22.36 -2.08
N ARG A 20 -4.69 22.09 -0.83
CA ARG A 20 -3.73 21.85 0.25
C ARG A 20 -4.16 20.70 1.16
N GLU A 21 -3.18 20.08 1.80
CA GLU A 21 -3.40 19.05 2.80
C GLU A 21 -3.38 19.68 4.21
N LEU A 22 -4.42 19.44 5.00
CA LEU A 22 -4.39 19.66 6.44
C LEU A 22 -3.85 18.41 7.11
N ARG A 23 -2.76 18.56 7.88
CA ARG A 23 -2.10 17.46 8.57
C ARG A 23 -2.10 17.74 10.06
N SER A 24 -2.44 16.70 10.83
CA SER A 24 -2.49 16.73 12.28
C SER A 24 -2.14 15.34 12.80
N GLU A 25 -1.57 15.25 13.99
CA GLU A 25 -1.41 13.98 14.69
C GLU A 25 -2.77 13.38 15.08
N ASN A 26 -3.78 14.24 15.29
CA ASN A 26 -5.17 13.83 15.38
C ASN A 26 -5.79 13.85 13.97
N LEU A 27 -5.68 12.74 13.24
CA LEU A 27 -6.24 12.63 11.88
C LEU A 27 -7.76 12.83 11.87
N ALA A 28 -8.48 12.33 12.88
CA ALA A 28 -9.92 12.44 12.95
C ALA A 28 -10.39 13.91 13.00
N SER A 29 -9.61 14.82 13.62
CA SER A 29 -9.98 16.24 13.69
C SER A 29 -9.88 16.94 12.34
N VAL A 30 -8.86 16.65 11.54
CA VAL A 30 -8.67 17.25 10.20
C VAL A 30 -9.46 16.53 9.11
N ALA A 31 -9.85 15.27 9.34
CA ALA A 31 -10.69 14.49 8.45
C ALA A 31 -12.18 14.84 8.57
N ARG A 32 -12.63 15.34 9.74
CA ARG A 32 -14.04 15.72 9.92
C ARG A 32 -14.40 16.88 8.97
N GLY A 33 -15.32 16.60 8.04
CA GLY A 33 -15.74 17.55 7.00
C GLY A 33 -14.80 17.63 5.79
N ALA A 34 -13.71 16.85 5.76
CA ALA A 34 -12.89 16.70 4.56
C ALA A 34 -13.56 15.73 3.58
N THR A 35 -13.36 15.94 2.28
CA THR A 35 -13.93 15.04 1.26
C THR A 35 -13.09 13.79 1.03
N LEU A 36 -11.79 13.85 1.31
CA LEU A 36 -10.88 12.71 1.19
C LEU A 36 -9.69 12.83 2.15
N THR A 37 -9.06 11.69 2.41
CA THR A 37 -7.76 11.61 3.09
C THR A 37 -6.69 11.17 2.11
N ARG A 38 -5.58 11.89 2.13
CA ARG A 38 -4.40 11.62 1.33
C ARG A 38 -3.28 11.05 2.19
N GLY A 39 -2.70 9.95 1.73
CA GLY A 39 -1.45 9.40 2.26
C GLY A 39 -0.22 10.12 1.71
N LEU A 40 0.80 9.36 1.28
CA LEU A 40 2.04 9.93 0.75
C LEU A 40 1.99 10.27 -0.75
N GLY A 41 0.83 10.19 -1.41
CA GLY A 41 0.70 10.63 -2.80
C GLY A 41 1.45 9.78 -3.84
N ARG A 42 1.59 8.47 -3.59
CA ARG A 42 2.26 7.52 -4.50
C ARG A 42 1.32 6.87 -5.52
N SER A 43 0.01 7.13 -5.43
CA SER A 43 -0.90 6.89 -6.56
C SER A 43 -0.53 7.83 -7.71
N TYR A 44 -0.48 7.30 -8.92
CA TYR A 44 -0.05 8.06 -10.10
C TYR A 44 -1.12 9.04 -10.57
N GLY A 45 -2.38 8.62 -10.52
CA GLY A 45 -3.53 9.37 -11.00
C GLY A 45 -4.13 10.31 -9.93
N ASP A 46 -5.44 10.47 -10.00
CA ASP A 46 -6.22 11.45 -9.25
C ASP A 46 -6.93 10.89 -8.01
N SER A 47 -6.75 9.60 -7.69
CA SER A 47 -7.44 8.92 -6.59
C SER A 47 -7.21 9.55 -5.19
N ALA A 48 -6.18 10.39 -5.05
CA ALA A 48 -5.88 11.15 -3.84
C ALA A 48 -5.73 12.65 -4.12
N LEU A 49 -6.45 13.17 -5.11
CA LEU A 49 -6.53 14.59 -5.44
C LEU A 49 -7.90 15.17 -5.04
N PRO A 50 -7.93 16.44 -4.57
CA PRO A 50 -9.20 17.14 -4.33
C PRO A 50 -10.11 17.15 -5.57
N PRO A 51 -11.41 16.89 -5.43
CA PRO A 51 -12.36 17.13 -6.52
C PRO A 51 -12.54 18.64 -6.76
N PRO A 52 -13.11 19.04 -7.92
CA PRO A 52 -13.37 20.45 -8.23
C PRO A 52 -14.16 21.16 -7.12
N GLY A 53 -13.74 22.38 -6.79
CA GLY A 53 -14.37 23.19 -5.73
C GLY A 53 -13.91 22.87 -4.30
N VAL A 54 -13.10 21.81 -4.09
CA VAL A 54 -12.53 21.49 -2.77
C VAL A 54 -11.13 22.04 -2.63
N ALA A 55 -10.96 23.10 -1.84
CA ALA A 55 -9.66 23.72 -1.61
C ALA A 55 -8.77 22.95 -0.62
N THR A 56 -9.34 22.05 0.19
CA THR A 56 -8.64 21.45 1.33
C THR A 56 -9.07 20.00 1.57
N ILE A 57 -8.09 19.14 1.79
CA ILE A 57 -8.27 17.71 2.10
C ILE A 57 -7.48 17.33 3.35
N ALA A 58 -7.80 16.18 3.95
CA ALA A 58 -7.03 15.66 5.08
C ALA A 58 -5.75 14.96 4.61
N GLY A 59 -4.66 15.07 5.35
CA GLY A 59 -3.42 14.35 5.13
C GLY A 59 -3.07 13.47 6.33
N SER A 60 -2.90 12.16 6.10
CA SER A 60 -2.68 11.19 7.18
C SER A 60 -1.25 11.17 7.70
N ALA A 61 -0.28 11.72 6.98
CA ALA A 61 1.16 11.53 7.24
C ALA A 61 1.69 11.98 8.62
N ARG A 62 0.90 12.68 9.45
CA ARG A 62 1.26 13.02 10.85
C ARG A 62 0.64 12.09 11.90
N ALA A 63 -0.32 11.24 11.52
CA ALA A 63 -0.88 10.19 12.36
C ALA A 63 -0.19 8.87 12.01
N ASP A 64 1.02 8.66 12.53
CA ASP A 64 1.94 7.59 12.17
C ASP A 64 2.40 6.71 13.34
N ARG A 65 1.66 6.69 14.46
CA ARG A 65 2.02 5.94 15.66
C ARG A 65 1.72 4.45 15.51
N ILE A 66 2.61 3.61 16.03
CA ILE A 66 2.29 2.21 16.34
C ILE A 66 1.53 2.21 17.66
N LEU A 67 0.29 1.72 17.64
CA LEU A 67 -0.63 1.75 18.77
C LEU A 67 -0.52 0.48 19.63
N GLY A 68 -0.12 -0.63 19.03
CA GLY A 68 0.11 -1.89 19.73
C GLY A 68 0.71 -2.94 18.83
N PHE A 69 1.47 -3.86 19.44
CA PHE A 69 1.97 -5.05 18.76
C PHE A 69 2.04 -6.22 19.72
N ASP A 70 1.32 -7.29 19.39
CA ASP A 70 1.41 -8.57 20.08
C ASP A 70 2.36 -9.48 19.32
N GLU A 71 3.50 -9.78 19.94
CA GLU A 71 4.53 -10.61 19.34
C GLU A 71 4.15 -12.10 19.25
N ALA A 72 3.26 -12.57 20.13
CA ALA A 72 2.83 -13.96 20.12
C ALA A 72 1.90 -14.24 18.94
N SER A 73 0.94 -13.36 18.67
CA SER A 73 0.02 -13.48 17.53
C SER A 73 0.53 -12.82 16.24
N GLY A 74 1.53 -11.94 16.32
CA GLY A 74 2.01 -11.14 15.20
C GLY A 74 1.07 -9.98 14.81
N ARG A 75 0.05 -9.67 15.62
CA ARG A 75 -0.90 -8.59 15.32
C ARG A 75 -0.30 -7.23 15.62
N LEU A 76 -0.32 -6.34 14.63
CA LEU A 76 0.13 -4.95 14.75
C LEU A 76 -1.02 -4.01 14.47
N ARG A 77 -1.30 -3.09 15.39
CA ARG A 77 -2.24 -1.98 15.21
C ARG A 77 -1.48 -0.67 15.13
N ALA A 78 -1.75 0.14 14.11
CA ALA A 78 -1.09 1.42 13.91
C ALA A 78 -2.04 2.44 13.26
N GLU A 79 -1.69 3.72 13.37
CA GLU A 79 -2.38 4.80 12.68
C GLU A 79 -2.18 4.70 11.16
N ALA A 80 -3.21 5.08 10.41
CA ALA A 80 -3.27 4.92 8.96
C ALA A 80 -2.20 5.72 8.20
N GLY A 81 -1.58 6.73 8.83
CA GLY A 81 -0.49 7.50 8.25
C GLY A 81 0.89 6.85 8.36
N LEU A 82 1.04 5.77 9.14
CA LEU A 82 2.33 5.11 9.32
C LEU A 82 2.91 4.67 7.97
N MET A 83 4.11 5.16 7.66
CA MET A 83 4.80 4.82 6.43
C MET A 83 5.38 3.40 6.50
N LEU A 84 5.24 2.61 5.44
CA LEU A 84 5.79 1.26 5.32
C LEU A 84 7.29 1.21 5.64
N GLY A 85 8.10 2.14 5.12
CA GLY A 85 9.53 2.20 5.44
C GLY A 85 9.80 2.44 6.93
N THR A 86 8.96 3.20 7.63
CA THR A 86 9.07 3.39 9.09
C THR A 86 8.68 2.11 9.83
N LEU A 87 7.58 1.48 9.45
CA LEU A 87 7.15 0.19 9.99
C LEU A 87 8.23 -0.88 9.81
N ALA A 88 8.80 -1.01 8.60
CA ALA A 88 9.87 -1.94 8.30
C ALA A 88 11.08 -1.75 9.21
N ARG A 89 11.56 -0.51 9.38
CA ARG A 89 12.68 -0.20 10.29
C ARG A 89 12.40 -0.58 11.74
N ALA A 90 11.16 -0.41 12.20
CA ALA A 90 10.77 -0.75 13.57
C ALA A 90 10.64 -2.27 13.78
N MET A 91 10.14 -3.01 12.79
CA MET A 91 9.73 -4.41 12.96
C MET A 91 10.74 -5.44 12.45
N LEU A 92 11.59 -5.10 11.48
CA LEU A 92 12.64 -5.99 10.97
C LEU A 92 13.63 -6.47 12.06
N PRO A 93 14.10 -5.62 12.99
CA PRO A 93 14.94 -6.09 14.11
C PRO A 93 14.26 -7.17 14.94
N ARG A 94 12.93 -7.12 15.06
CA ARG A 94 12.09 -8.09 15.76
C ARG A 94 11.69 -9.29 14.91
N ARG A 95 12.19 -9.39 13.67
CA ARG A 95 11.86 -10.43 12.69
C ARG A 95 10.38 -10.45 12.30
N PHE A 96 9.75 -9.27 12.22
CA PHE A 96 8.40 -9.15 11.67
C PHE A 96 8.36 -8.22 10.47
N PHE A 97 7.50 -8.54 9.51
CA PHE A 97 7.33 -7.75 8.31
C PHE A 97 5.90 -7.88 7.75
N PRO A 98 5.35 -6.85 7.09
CA PRO A 98 4.08 -6.98 6.41
C PRO A 98 4.13 -8.10 5.35
N PRO A 99 3.15 -9.01 5.29
CA PRO A 99 3.18 -10.12 4.35
C PRO A 99 3.20 -9.68 2.88
N VAL A 100 2.59 -8.53 2.58
CA VAL A 100 2.53 -7.96 1.22
C VAL A 100 3.08 -6.54 1.23
N VAL A 101 4.03 -6.27 0.33
CA VAL A 101 4.62 -4.93 0.15
C VAL A 101 4.68 -4.54 -1.34
N PRO A 102 4.37 -3.28 -1.68
CA PRO A 102 4.50 -2.79 -3.05
C PRO A 102 5.98 -2.49 -3.40
N GLY A 103 6.23 -2.10 -4.65
CA GLY A 103 7.58 -1.77 -5.14
C GLY A 103 8.25 -0.54 -4.50
N THR A 104 7.56 0.19 -3.61
CA THR A 104 8.10 1.36 -2.90
C THR A 104 7.72 1.33 -1.43
N GLN A 105 8.65 1.70 -0.56
CA GLN A 105 8.42 1.82 0.88
C GLN A 105 7.78 3.15 1.30
N PHE A 106 7.58 4.08 0.36
CA PHE A 106 7.08 5.43 0.62
C PHE A 106 5.55 5.52 0.49
N VAL A 107 4.84 4.57 1.09
CA VAL A 107 3.38 4.50 1.16
C VAL A 107 2.93 4.42 2.62
N THR A 108 1.77 5.00 2.94
CA THR A 108 1.14 4.89 4.26
C THR A 108 0.34 3.59 4.37
N LEU A 109 0.14 3.03 5.57
CA LEU A 109 -0.74 1.87 5.78
C LEU A 109 -2.17 2.10 5.26
N GLY A 110 -2.77 3.25 5.54
CA GLY A 110 -4.11 3.59 5.04
C GLY A 110 -4.18 3.60 3.52
N GLY A 111 -3.17 4.18 2.85
CA GLY A 111 -3.05 4.13 1.39
C GLY A 111 -2.83 2.71 0.84
N MET A 112 -2.09 1.85 1.56
CA MET A 112 -1.93 0.44 1.18
C MET A 112 -3.27 -0.30 1.21
N VAL A 113 -4.05 -0.11 2.28
CA VAL A 113 -5.39 -0.71 2.45
C VAL A 113 -6.39 -0.16 1.43
N ALA A 114 -6.43 1.18 1.27
CA ALA A 114 -7.36 1.84 0.37
C ALA A 114 -7.15 1.43 -1.10
N ALA A 115 -5.91 1.14 -1.51
CA ALA A 115 -5.60 0.67 -2.85
C ALA A 115 -5.50 -0.86 -2.98
N ASP A 116 -5.72 -1.60 -1.88
CA ASP A 116 -5.49 -3.03 -1.74
C ASP A 116 -4.21 -3.52 -2.44
N VAL A 117 -3.08 -2.90 -2.08
CA VAL A 117 -1.82 -3.07 -2.81
C VAL A 117 -1.36 -4.54 -2.83
N HIS A 118 -0.67 -4.90 -3.92
CA HIS A 118 -0.04 -6.20 -4.12
C HIS A 118 1.50 -6.07 -4.11
N GLY A 119 2.16 -7.22 -4.05
CA GLY A 119 3.61 -7.34 -4.10
C GLY A 119 4.08 -8.45 -5.03
N LYS A 120 5.39 -8.70 -5.04
CA LYS A 120 6.00 -9.77 -5.86
C LYS A 120 5.54 -11.19 -5.48
N ASN A 121 4.83 -11.33 -4.37
CA ASN A 121 4.28 -12.59 -3.84
C ASN A 121 2.77 -12.73 -3.99
N HIS A 122 2.13 -11.91 -4.82
CA HIS A 122 0.68 -11.89 -4.95
C HIS A 122 0.06 -13.26 -5.30
N HIS A 123 0.73 -14.09 -6.10
CA HIS A 123 0.23 -15.43 -6.45
C HIS A 123 0.15 -16.39 -5.27
N VAL A 124 0.87 -16.11 -4.18
CA VAL A 124 0.83 -16.88 -2.92
C VAL A 124 0.03 -16.15 -1.86
N GLU A 125 0.41 -14.91 -1.55
CA GLU A 125 -0.09 -14.15 -0.41
C GLU A 125 -1.32 -13.27 -0.74
N GLY A 126 -1.63 -13.08 -2.03
CA GLY A 126 -2.63 -12.13 -2.51
C GLY A 126 -2.25 -10.67 -2.23
N THR A 127 -3.26 -9.86 -1.93
CA THR A 127 -3.12 -8.42 -1.61
C THR A 127 -3.01 -8.17 -0.11
N ILE A 128 -2.63 -6.95 0.28
CA ILE A 128 -2.53 -6.58 1.69
C ILE A 128 -3.85 -6.76 2.45
N GLY A 129 -5.00 -6.59 1.80
CA GLY A 129 -6.33 -6.73 2.40
C GLY A 129 -6.64 -8.13 2.92
N ARG A 130 -5.94 -9.18 2.44
CA ARG A 130 -6.03 -10.52 3.04
C ARG A 130 -5.49 -10.54 4.47
N HIS A 131 -4.49 -9.71 4.75
CA HIS A 131 -3.74 -9.67 6.01
C HIS A 131 -4.22 -8.59 6.98
N VAL A 132 -5.13 -7.73 6.55
CA VAL A 132 -5.86 -6.80 7.43
C VAL A 132 -6.85 -7.59 8.29
N THR A 133 -6.83 -7.33 9.59
CA THR A 133 -7.70 -8.01 10.56
C THR A 133 -8.79 -7.10 11.12
N ALA A 134 -8.51 -5.80 11.25
CA ALA A 134 -9.48 -4.79 11.67
C ALA A 134 -9.10 -3.41 11.14
N LEU A 135 -10.10 -2.56 10.98
CA LEU A 135 -9.96 -1.17 10.55
C LEU A 135 -10.77 -0.26 11.46
N ARG A 136 -10.29 0.96 11.68
CA ARG A 136 -11.06 2.02 12.32
C ARG A 136 -11.24 3.18 11.35
N LEU A 137 -12.49 3.58 11.11
CA LEU A 137 -12.85 4.58 10.13
C LEU A 137 -13.66 5.73 10.73
N LEU A 138 -13.45 6.94 10.24
CA LEU A 138 -14.41 8.03 10.35
C LEU A 138 -15.32 8.03 9.11
N THR A 139 -16.62 7.81 9.31
CA THR A 139 -17.61 7.77 8.22
C THR A 139 -18.11 9.17 7.86
N ALA A 140 -18.83 9.28 6.73
CA ALA A 140 -19.46 10.54 6.32
C ALA A 140 -20.52 11.05 7.32
N ALA A 141 -21.12 10.16 8.13
CA ALA A 141 -22.02 10.53 9.21
C ALA A 141 -21.29 11.19 10.40
N GLY A 142 -19.96 11.21 10.39
CA GLY A 142 -19.14 11.75 11.48
C GLY A 142 -18.91 10.77 12.63
N GLU A 143 -19.30 9.51 12.45
CA GLU A 143 -19.15 8.42 13.41
C GLU A 143 -17.80 7.72 13.22
N ILE A 144 -17.22 7.24 14.33
CA ILE A 144 -16.04 6.38 14.28
C ILE A 144 -16.49 4.94 14.46
N VAL A 145 -16.24 4.11 13.44
CA VAL A 145 -16.65 2.72 13.38
C VAL A 145 -15.41 1.84 13.31
N ASP A 146 -15.32 0.81 14.15
CA ASP A 146 -14.38 -0.30 13.90
C ASP A 146 -15.08 -1.40 13.12
N CYS A 147 -14.43 -1.91 12.08
CA CYS A 147 -14.93 -3.02 11.28
C CYS A 147 -13.87 -4.11 11.09
N SER A 148 -14.34 -5.33 10.90
CA SER A 148 -13.55 -6.55 10.68
C SER A 148 -14.36 -7.52 9.81
N ARG A 149 -13.88 -8.76 9.66
CA ARG A 149 -14.63 -9.83 8.98
C ARG A 149 -15.88 -10.25 9.77
N GLU A 150 -15.93 -9.99 11.06
CA GLU A 150 -16.99 -10.35 11.99
C GLU A 150 -17.86 -9.14 12.39
N ARG A 151 -17.28 -7.93 12.40
CA ARG A 151 -17.97 -6.68 12.78
C ARG A 151 -18.11 -5.76 11.57
N HIS A 152 -19.34 -5.41 11.18
CA HIS A 152 -19.62 -4.63 9.95
C HIS A 152 -18.89 -5.18 8.70
N PRO A 153 -19.08 -6.46 8.35
CA PRO A 153 -18.30 -7.14 7.32
C PRO A 153 -18.41 -6.54 5.92
N GLU A 154 -19.58 -5.95 5.58
CA GLU A 154 -19.78 -5.29 4.30
C GLU A 154 -18.95 -4.02 4.19
N LEU A 155 -18.94 -3.18 5.24
CA LEU A 155 -18.08 -2.00 5.31
C LEU A 155 -16.61 -2.40 5.21
N PHE A 156 -16.17 -3.38 6.00
CA PHE A 156 -14.80 -3.88 5.97
C PHE A 156 -14.37 -4.29 4.55
N ARG A 157 -15.16 -5.13 3.87
CA ARG A 157 -14.87 -5.59 2.50
C ARG A 157 -14.87 -4.44 1.50
N ALA A 158 -15.81 -3.50 1.62
CA ALA A 158 -15.89 -2.34 0.73
C ALA A 158 -14.75 -1.33 0.95
N THR A 159 -14.16 -1.28 2.16
CA THR A 159 -13.00 -0.42 2.44
C THR A 159 -11.72 -0.96 1.84
N LEU A 160 -11.51 -2.28 1.82
CA LEU A 160 -10.35 -2.90 1.17
C LEU A 160 -10.40 -2.62 -0.34
N GLY A 161 -9.47 -1.83 -0.85
CA GLY A 161 -9.49 -1.41 -2.27
C GLY A 161 -10.54 -0.33 -2.58
N GLY A 162 -11.25 0.18 -1.57
CA GLY A 162 -12.31 1.19 -1.72
C GLY A 162 -11.82 2.61 -1.96
N MET A 163 -10.50 2.82 -2.12
CA MET A 163 -9.86 4.11 -2.42
C MET A 163 -10.21 5.25 -1.44
N GLY A 164 -10.58 4.91 -0.20
CA GLY A 164 -11.01 5.89 0.81
C GLY A 164 -12.44 6.40 0.64
N LEU A 165 -13.23 5.83 -0.27
CA LEU A 165 -14.61 6.26 -0.58
C LEU A 165 -15.66 5.73 0.40
N THR A 166 -15.26 4.88 1.35
CA THR A 166 -16.13 4.39 2.44
C THR A 166 -15.96 5.19 3.73
N GLY A 167 -14.96 6.08 3.79
CA GLY A 167 -14.62 6.88 4.96
C GLY A 167 -13.11 7.08 5.12
N HIS A 168 -12.72 7.85 6.13
CA HIS A 168 -11.33 8.13 6.42
C HIS A 168 -10.75 7.02 7.31
N LEU A 169 -9.82 6.25 6.78
CA LEU A 169 -9.04 5.29 7.56
C LEU A 169 -8.23 6.02 8.63
N LEU A 170 -8.50 5.70 9.90
CA LEU A 170 -7.80 6.25 11.06
C LEU A 170 -6.73 5.29 11.55
N GLU A 171 -7.07 4.00 11.65
CA GLU A 171 -6.21 2.95 12.18
C GLU A 171 -6.36 1.67 11.36
N VAL A 172 -5.27 0.90 11.28
CA VAL A 172 -5.21 -0.39 10.59
C VAL A 172 -4.60 -1.42 11.55
N GLU A 173 -5.24 -2.57 11.67
CA GLU A 173 -4.65 -3.77 12.29
C GLU A 173 -4.28 -4.79 11.20
N LEU A 174 -3.05 -5.30 11.27
CA LEU A 174 -2.45 -6.24 10.32
C LEU A 174 -1.94 -7.48 11.06
N ALA A 175 -2.10 -8.65 10.46
CA ALA A 175 -1.32 -9.83 10.79
C ALA A 175 0.07 -9.73 10.14
N MET A 176 1.12 -9.56 10.94
CA MET A 176 2.50 -9.49 10.47
C MET A 176 3.09 -10.90 10.31
N ALA A 177 3.94 -11.11 9.30
CA ALA A 177 4.65 -12.36 9.13
C ALA A 177 5.93 -12.37 9.97
N ARG A 178 6.19 -13.48 10.68
CA ARG A 178 7.49 -13.74 11.29
C ARG A 178 8.48 -14.19 10.22
N LEU A 179 9.67 -13.60 10.24
CA LEU A 179 10.71 -13.83 9.26
C LEU A 179 11.82 -14.75 9.79
N PRO A 180 12.35 -15.69 8.98
CA PRO A 180 13.54 -16.44 9.35
C PRO A 180 14.79 -15.54 9.37
N SER A 181 14.87 -14.59 8.44
CA SER A 181 15.97 -13.61 8.34
C SER A 181 15.48 -12.32 7.66
N PRO A 182 16.24 -11.20 7.74
CA PRO A 182 15.93 -9.98 7.00
C PRO A 182 16.37 -10.03 5.52
N TRP A 183 16.83 -11.19 5.03
CA TRP A 183 17.44 -11.34 3.71
C TRP A 183 16.57 -12.16 2.77
N ILE A 184 16.67 -11.86 1.47
CA ILE A 184 16.05 -12.62 0.40
C ILE A 184 17.16 -13.34 -0.36
N LEU A 185 17.04 -14.66 -0.49
CA LEU A 185 17.77 -15.41 -1.51
C LEU A 185 17.07 -15.15 -2.85
N GLN A 186 17.80 -14.64 -3.83
CA GLN A 186 17.28 -14.31 -5.14
C GLN A 186 18.06 -15.03 -6.24
N GLU A 187 17.32 -15.56 -7.21
CA GLU A 187 17.86 -16.05 -8.47
C GLU A 187 17.32 -15.20 -9.63
N THR A 188 18.15 -15.08 -10.65
CA THR A 188 17.87 -14.26 -11.83
C THR A 188 18.08 -15.10 -13.08
N GLU A 189 17.08 -15.16 -13.96
CA GLU A 189 17.11 -15.96 -15.18
C GLU A 189 16.72 -15.12 -16.40
N ARG A 190 17.43 -15.32 -17.52
CA ARG A 190 17.19 -14.56 -18.77
C ARG A 190 16.23 -15.32 -19.68
N ALA A 191 15.15 -14.66 -20.07
CA ALA A 191 14.23 -15.14 -21.10
C ALA A 191 14.66 -14.63 -22.48
N ARG A 192 14.52 -15.48 -23.50
CA ARG A 192 14.99 -15.22 -24.88
C ARG A 192 13.95 -14.45 -25.71
N ASP A 193 12.69 -14.68 -25.38
CA ASP A 193 11.48 -14.29 -26.08
C ASP A 193 10.30 -14.41 -25.09
N LEU A 194 9.10 -14.00 -25.50
CA LEU A 194 7.90 -13.99 -24.67
C LEU A 194 7.48 -15.40 -24.21
N ASP A 195 7.47 -16.39 -25.11
CA ASP A 195 7.01 -17.74 -24.80
C ASP A 195 7.90 -18.39 -23.74
N HIS A 196 9.22 -18.25 -23.89
CA HIS A 196 10.18 -18.68 -22.87
C HIS A 196 9.96 -17.93 -21.56
N PHE A 197 9.69 -16.61 -21.60
CA PHE A 197 9.40 -15.83 -20.39
C PHE A 197 8.22 -16.40 -19.61
N LEU A 198 7.11 -16.66 -20.31
CA LEU A 198 5.89 -17.18 -19.69
C LEU A 198 6.11 -18.59 -19.11
N ALA A 199 6.86 -19.44 -19.81
CA ALA A 199 7.23 -20.77 -19.30
C ALA A 199 8.07 -20.68 -18.02
N LEU A 200 9.07 -19.79 -17.98
CA LEU A 200 9.89 -19.56 -16.79
C LEU A 200 9.07 -19.03 -15.61
N LEU A 201 8.16 -18.08 -15.86
CA LEU A 201 7.30 -17.51 -14.82
C LEU A 201 6.34 -18.57 -14.26
N ALA A 202 5.70 -19.37 -15.11
CA ALA A 202 4.79 -20.44 -14.71
C ALA A 202 5.50 -21.56 -13.94
N GLY A 203 6.74 -21.88 -14.30
CA GLY A 203 7.60 -22.80 -13.53
C GLY A 203 7.96 -22.22 -12.18
N ALA A 204 8.50 -21.00 -12.14
CA ALA A 204 8.96 -20.35 -10.92
C ALA A 204 7.83 -20.13 -9.90
N ALA A 205 6.62 -19.79 -10.35
CA ALA A 205 5.48 -19.53 -9.47
C ALA A 205 5.05 -20.73 -8.60
N ARG A 206 5.48 -21.95 -8.93
CA ARG A 206 5.20 -23.16 -8.15
C ARG A 206 6.10 -23.29 -6.91
N ASP A 207 7.35 -22.90 -7.05
CA ASP A 207 8.39 -23.16 -6.05
C ASP A 207 8.87 -21.89 -5.32
N TRP A 208 8.62 -20.71 -5.91
CA TRP A 208 9.14 -19.44 -5.44
C TRP A 208 8.01 -18.50 -4.99
N PRO A 209 8.03 -18.05 -3.72
CA PRO A 209 6.99 -17.18 -3.18
C PRO A 209 7.07 -15.76 -3.74
N PHE A 210 8.25 -15.29 -4.17
CA PHE A 210 8.41 -13.99 -4.83
C PHE A 210 8.82 -14.19 -6.28
N THR A 211 8.06 -13.65 -7.22
CA THR A 211 8.37 -13.67 -8.65
C THR A 211 8.07 -12.32 -9.29
N VAL A 212 8.98 -11.81 -10.11
CA VAL A 212 8.75 -10.60 -10.91
C VAL A 212 9.54 -10.66 -12.21
N GLY A 213 9.00 -10.07 -13.26
CA GLY A 213 9.64 -10.02 -14.56
C GLY A 213 9.85 -8.61 -15.08
N TRP A 214 10.97 -8.37 -15.75
CA TRP A 214 11.17 -7.23 -16.64
C TRP A 214 11.28 -7.73 -18.07
N LEU A 215 10.36 -7.30 -18.92
CA LEU A 215 10.28 -7.68 -20.34
C LEU A 215 10.60 -6.51 -21.25
N ASP A 216 11.26 -6.78 -22.37
CA ASP A 216 11.52 -5.83 -23.45
C ASP A 216 10.31 -5.78 -24.39
N ALA A 217 9.49 -4.74 -24.20
CA ALA A 217 8.30 -4.47 -25.02
C ALA A 217 8.63 -3.70 -26.31
N LEU A 218 9.90 -3.35 -26.56
CA LEU A 218 10.33 -2.63 -27.76
C LEU A 218 11.02 -3.55 -28.78
N ALA A 219 11.48 -4.73 -28.37
CA ALA A 219 12.00 -5.74 -29.27
C ALA A 219 10.93 -6.25 -30.24
N ALA A 220 11.33 -6.52 -31.48
CA ALA A 220 10.46 -7.04 -32.53
C ALA A 220 10.82 -8.49 -32.93
N GLY A 221 9.92 -9.15 -33.65
CA GLY A 221 10.10 -10.51 -34.16
C GLY A 221 10.31 -11.53 -33.04
N GLY A 222 11.12 -12.56 -33.29
CA GLY A 222 11.40 -13.64 -32.32
C GLY A 222 12.18 -13.23 -31.06
N ARG A 223 12.36 -11.93 -30.81
CA ARG A 223 12.98 -11.38 -29.60
C ARG A 223 12.00 -10.56 -28.74
N LEU A 224 10.78 -10.35 -29.23
CA LEU A 224 9.72 -9.67 -28.47
C LEU A 224 9.54 -10.35 -27.12
N GLY A 225 9.46 -9.58 -26.04
CA GLY A 225 9.22 -10.09 -24.69
C GLY A 225 10.42 -10.80 -24.04
N ARG A 226 11.59 -10.80 -24.69
CA ARG A 226 12.86 -11.16 -24.01
C ARG A 226 13.01 -10.37 -22.72
N GLY A 227 13.72 -10.90 -21.74
CA GLY A 227 13.83 -10.18 -20.48
C GLY A 227 14.52 -10.94 -19.37
N ILE A 228 14.24 -10.51 -18.15
CA ILE A 228 14.83 -11.05 -16.94
C ILE A 228 13.73 -11.39 -15.94
N LEU A 229 13.68 -12.65 -15.53
CA LEU A 229 12.87 -13.13 -14.42
C LEU A 229 13.72 -13.07 -13.14
N LEU A 230 13.16 -12.51 -12.08
CA LEU A 230 13.72 -12.55 -10.73
C LEU A 230 12.77 -13.37 -9.87
N ARG A 231 13.31 -14.40 -9.21
CA ARG A 231 12.58 -15.24 -8.25
C ARG A 231 13.30 -15.21 -6.92
N GLY A 232 12.56 -15.24 -5.81
CA GLY A 232 13.16 -15.15 -4.50
C GLY A 232 12.34 -15.79 -3.38
N ARG A 233 12.99 -16.01 -2.25
CA ARG A 233 12.43 -16.51 -1.00
C ARG A 233 13.22 -15.95 0.18
N TRP A 234 12.65 -15.97 1.38
CA TRP A 234 13.40 -15.62 2.58
C TRP A 234 14.62 -16.54 2.73
N ALA A 235 15.79 -15.95 3.03
CA ALA A 235 16.96 -16.73 3.38
C ALA A 235 16.78 -17.33 4.79
N THR A 236 17.25 -18.56 4.98
CA THR A 236 17.23 -19.28 6.25
C THR A 236 18.56 -19.16 6.97
#